data_AF-A0A2E1LW46-F1
#
_entry.id   AF-A0A2E1LW46-F1
#
_cell.length_a   1.000
_cell.length_b   1.000
_cell.length_c   1.000
_cell.angle_alpha   90.00
_cell.angle_beta   90.00
_cell.angle_gamma   90.00
#
_symmetry.space_group_name_H-M   'P 1'
#
loop_
_entity.id
_entity.type
_entity.pdbx_description
1 polymer ?
#
loop_
_entity_poly.entity_id
_entity_poly.type
_entity_poly.pdbx_seq_one_letter_code
_entity_poly.pdbx_strand_id
1 'polypeptide(L)'
;VTGTSLEILTPRDPEARGCQLSIVAHGHGRSLFDHLMAHGVVVDWREPAVIRMAPVPMYNSFEDIVRFGHVLKAGLEELGPKA
;
A
#
# COMPACT_ATOMS: atom_id res chain seq x y z
N VAL A 1 14.07 -8.62 -2.30
CA VAL A 1 13.38 -8.35 -1.02
C VAL A 1 13.72 -6.91 -0.65
N THR A 2 12.75 -6.03 -0.51
CA THR A 2 12.95 -4.56 -0.38
C THR A 2 13.41 -4.09 1.00
N GLY A 3 13.84 -5.01 1.88
CA GLY A 3 14.30 -4.71 3.25
C GLY A 3 13.23 -4.13 4.20
N THR A 4 12.00 -3.93 3.73
CA THR A 4 10.94 -3.20 4.45
C THR A 4 9.89 -4.14 5.04
N SER A 5 9.48 -3.87 6.28
CA SER A 5 8.37 -4.58 6.94
C SER A 5 7.04 -3.88 6.63
N LEU A 6 6.17 -4.58 5.89
CA LEU A 6 4.78 -4.20 5.69
C LEU A 6 3.89 -5.01 6.62
N GLU A 7 3.20 -4.33 7.53
CA GLU A 7 2.26 -4.96 8.46
C GLU A 7 0.83 -4.74 7.97
N ILE A 8 0.07 -5.82 7.81
CA ILE A 8 -1.35 -5.76 7.44
C ILE A 8 -2.17 -5.75 8.73
N LEU A 9 -2.90 -4.66 8.97
CA LEU A 9 -3.80 -4.53 10.12
C LEU A 9 -5.18 -5.16 9.87
N THR A 10 -5.61 -5.21 8.60
CA THR A 10 -6.88 -5.85 8.23
C THR A 10 -6.82 -7.35 8.57
N PRO A 11 -7.89 -7.94 9.15
CA PRO A 11 -7.95 -9.37 9.44
C PRO A 11 -7.59 -10.24 8.23
N ARG A 12 -6.86 -11.33 8.49
CA ARG A 12 -6.50 -12.30 7.44
C ARG A 12 -7.69 -13.14 6.97
N ASP A 13 -8.64 -13.39 7.87
CA ASP A 13 -9.87 -14.12 7.59
C ASP A 13 -10.71 -13.33 6.56
N PRO A 14 -10.95 -13.90 5.35
CA PRO A 14 -11.75 -13.24 4.32
C PRO A 14 -13.18 -12.90 4.76
N GLU A 15 -13.78 -13.68 5.66
CA GLU A 15 -15.14 -13.44 6.17
C GLU A 15 -15.19 -12.26 7.16
N ALA A 16 -14.02 -11.87 7.71
CA ALA A 16 -13.88 -10.75 8.64
C ALA A 16 -13.41 -9.45 7.96
N ARG A 17 -13.40 -9.36 6.62
CA ARG A 17 -12.99 -8.15 5.89
C ARG A 17 -13.73 -7.93 4.58
N GLY A 18 -13.75 -6.68 4.13
CA GLY A 18 -14.12 -6.34 2.76
C GLY A 18 -12.93 -6.42 1.79
N CYS A 19 -13.01 -5.67 0.68
CA CYS A 19 -11.90 -5.52 -0.25
C CYS A 19 -10.77 -4.61 0.28
N GLN A 20 -11.05 -3.77 1.28
CA GLN A 20 -10.09 -2.81 1.82
C GLN A 20 -8.98 -3.50 2.62
N LEU A 21 -7.72 -3.09 2.39
CA LEU A 21 -6.55 -3.46 3.17
C LEU A 21 -5.90 -2.22 3.81
N SER A 22 -5.65 -2.30 5.12
CA SER A 22 -4.98 -1.28 5.92
C SER A 22 -3.59 -1.79 6.22
N ILE A 23 -2.57 -1.03 5.86
CA ILE A 23 -1.18 -1.41 6.09
C ILE A 23 -0.41 -0.33 6.84
N VAL A 24 0.56 -0.77 7.63
CA VAL A 24 1.63 0.07 8.17
C VAL A 24 2.91 -0.27 7.44
N ALA A 25 3.49 0.72 6.76
CA ALA A 25 4.81 0.61 6.13
C ALA A 25 5.86 1.15 7.10
N HIS A 26 6.43 0.27 7.91
CA HIS A 26 7.37 0.66 8.96
C HIS A 26 8.58 1.39 8.35
N GLY A 27 8.91 2.57 8.88
CA GLY A 27 10.01 3.41 8.40
C GLY A 27 9.72 4.24 7.15
N HIS A 28 8.55 4.11 6.52
CA HIS A 28 8.22 4.83 5.28
C HIS A 28 7.21 5.96 5.49
N GLY A 29 6.35 5.87 6.51
CA GLY A 29 5.46 6.96 6.91
C GLY A 29 4.68 7.57 5.74
N ARG A 30 4.56 8.90 5.73
CA ARG A 30 3.77 9.64 4.74
C ARG A 30 4.43 9.75 3.36
N SER A 31 5.75 9.57 3.26
CA SER A 31 6.45 9.67 1.96
C SER A 31 6.02 8.57 1.00
N LEU A 32 5.75 7.36 1.48
CA LEU A 32 5.20 6.29 0.64
C LEU A 32 3.79 6.62 0.15
N PHE A 33 2.95 7.22 1.01
CA PHE A 33 1.63 7.70 0.59
C PHE A 33 1.75 8.75 -0.52
N ASP A 34 2.61 9.75 -0.34
CA ASP A 34 2.82 10.81 -1.32
C ASP A 34 3.37 10.25 -2.64
N HIS A 35 4.29 9.27 -2.58
CA HIS A 35 4.80 8.57 -3.75
C HIS A 35 3.70 7.83 -4.52
N LEU A 36 2.84 7.07 -3.82
CA LEU A 36 1.71 6.36 -4.43
C LEU A 36 0.75 7.33 -5.14
N MET A 37 0.37 8.41 -4.45
CA MET A 37 -0.51 9.45 -4.99
C MET A 37 0.09 10.12 -6.24
N ALA A 38 1.40 10.43 -6.22
CA ALA A 38 2.10 11.04 -7.33
C ALA A 38 2.16 10.14 -8.58
N HIS A 39 2.10 8.82 -8.41
CA HIS A 39 2.09 7.83 -9.48
C HIS A 39 0.69 7.34 -9.87
N GLY A 40 -0.36 8.07 -9.45
CA GLY A 40 -1.74 7.78 -9.82
C GLY A 40 -2.40 6.64 -9.04
N VAL A 41 -1.75 6.14 -7.98
CA VAL A 41 -2.36 5.19 -7.04
C VAL A 41 -3.07 5.95 -5.95
N VAL A 42 -4.40 6.08 -6.08
CA VAL A 42 -5.23 6.79 -5.11
C VAL A 42 -5.45 5.92 -3.87
N VAL A 43 -4.95 6.38 -2.72
CA VAL A 43 -5.05 5.71 -1.42
C VAL A 43 -5.52 6.69 -0.34
N ASP A 44 -5.96 6.18 0.81
CA ASP A 44 -6.37 6.98 1.96
C ASP A 44 -5.30 6.92 3.07
N TRP A 45 -4.96 8.08 3.64
CA TRP A 45 -4.01 8.22 4.74
C TRP A 45 -4.75 8.28 6.08
N ARG A 46 -4.24 7.55 7.08
CA ARG A 46 -4.70 7.59 8.46
C ARG A 46 -3.53 7.72 9.41
N GLU A 47 -3.63 8.69 10.32
CA GLU A 47 -2.61 8.88 11.34
C GLU A 47 -2.53 7.68 12.30
N PRO A 48 -1.32 7.36 12.82
CA PRO A 48 -0.05 8.05 12.54
C PRO A 48 0.67 7.57 11.27
N ALA A 49 0.39 6.37 10.75
CA ALA A 49 1.20 5.77 9.68
C ALA A 49 0.47 4.71 8.83
N VAL A 50 -0.86 4.78 8.74
CA VAL A 50 -1.67 3.76 8.08
C VAL A 50 -2.05 4.21 6.67
N ILE A 51 -1.77 3.38 5.68
CA ILE A 51 -2.23 3.55 4.30
C ILE A 51 -3.35 2.54 4.05
N ARG A 52 -4.49 3.02 3.56
CA ARG A 52 -5.64 2.19 3.21
C ARG A 52 -5.83 2.16 1.69
N MET A 53 -5.98 0.96 1.16
CA MET A 53 -6.25 0.69 -0.25
C MET A 53 -7.46 -0.22 -0.39
N ALA A 54 -8.34 0.03 -1.34
CA ALA A 54 -9.56 -0.74 -1.53
C ALA A 54 -9.79 -1.03 -3.02
N PRO A 55 -9.27 -2.16 -3.55
CA PRO A 55 -9.58 -2.58 -4.90
C PRO A 55 -11.04 -3.04 -5.00
N VAL A 56 -11.90 -2.18 -5.53
CA VAL A 56 -13.33 -2.43 -5.64
C VAL A 56 -13.61 -3.33 -6.86
N PRO A 57 -14.25 -4.50 -6.68
CA PRO A 57 -14.40 -5.49 -7.76
C PRO A 57 -15.17 -5.00 -8.99
N MET A 58 -16.02 -3.99 -8.83
CA MET A 58 -16.85 -3.47 -9.94
C MET A 58 -16.04 -2.74 -11.02
N TYR A 59 -14.88 -2.16 -10.65
CA TYR A 59 -14.12 -1.30 -11.56
C TYR A 59 -12.61 -1.42 -11.45
N ASN A 60 -12.08 -2.22 -10.51
CA ASN A 60 -10.66 -2.55 -10.48
C ASN A 60 -10.40 -3.91 -11.10
N SER A 61 -9.34 -3.99 -11.89
CA SER A 61 -8.86 -5.19 -12.54
C SER A 61 -7.66 -5.78 -11.80
N PHE A 62 -7.32 -7.05 -12.08
CA PHE A 62 -6.06 -7.63 -11.61
C PHE A 62 -4.84 -6.91 -12.21
N GLU A 63 -4.97 -6.32 -13.40
CA GLU A 63 -3.90 -5.52 -14.00
C GLU A 63 -3.62 -4.26 -13.18
N ASP A 64 -4.64 -3.61 -12.63
CA ASP A 64 -4.47 -2.47 -11.72
C ASP A 64 -3.70 -2.87 -10.46
N ILE A 65 -3.93 -4.08 -9.95
CA ILE A 65 -3.19 -4.63 -8.80
C ILE A 65 -1.73 -4.87 -9.15
N VAL A 66 -1.44 -5.38 -10.36
CA VAL A 66 -0.06 -5.56 -10.83
C VAL A 66 0.64 -4.21 -10.98
N ARG A 67 -0.02 -3.22 -11.59
CA ARG A 67 0.51 -1.85 -11.72
C ARG A 67 0.76 -1.23 -10.35
N PHE A 68 -0.18 -1.36 -9.42
CA PHE A 68 -0.01 -0.97 -8.02
C PHE A 68 1.23 -1.63 -7.40
N GLY A 69 1.40 -2.95 -7.59
CA GLY A 69 2.54 -3.69 -7.07
C GLY A 69 3.89 -3.16 -7.57
N HIS A 70 3.97 -2.74 -8.83
CA HIS A 70 5.18 -2.11 -9.38
C HIS A 70 5.47 -0.75 -8.74
N VAL A 71 4.47 0.13 -8.63
CA VAL A 71 4.63 1.44 -7.99
C VAL A 71 4.98 1.30 -6.51
N LEU A 72 4.29 0.41 -5.79
CA LEU A 72 4.59 0.11 -4.38
C LEU A 72 6.03 -0.35 -4.23
N LYS A 73 6.49 -1.29 -5.07
CA LYS A 73 7.86 -1.79 -5.02
C LYS A 73 8.88 -0.69 -5.29
N ALA A 74 8.67 0.14 -6.31
CA ALA A 74 9.54 1.27 -6.61
C ALA A 74 9.64 2.24 -5.43
N GLY A 75 8.50 2.63 -4.84
CA GLY A 75 8.46 3.49 -3.66
C GLY A 75 9.21 2.91 -2.47
N LEU A 76 9.09 1.60 -2.21
CA LEU A 76 9.82 0.94 -1.13
C LEU A 76 11.33 0.86 -1.37
N GLU A 77 11.77 0.76 -2.63
CA GLU A 77 13.20 0.72 -2.99
C GLU A 77 13.83 2.12 -2.97
N GLU A 78 13.09 3.15 -3.40
CA GLU A 78 13.56 4.54 -3.44
C GLU A 78 13.57 5.22 -2.08
N LEU A 79 12.57 4.93 -1.24
CA LEU A 79 12.37 5.55 0.07
C LEU A 79 12.94 4.71 1.22
N GLY A 80 13.28 3.45 0.95
CA GLY A 80 13.90 2.56 1.92
C GLY A 80 15.29 3.06 2.35
N PRO A 81 15.84 2.51 3.44
CA PRO A 81 17.19 2.83 3.88
C PRO A 81 18.18 2.57 2.74
N LYS A 82 18.88 3.61 2.28
CA LYS A 82 20.01 3.44 1.38
C LYS A 82 21.11 2.74 2.18
N ALA A 83 21.57 1.60 1.67
CA ALA A 83 22.75 0.91 2.19
C ALA A 83 23.97 1.84 2.20
#